data_AF-A0A7W7MWA3-F1
#
_entry.id   AF-A0A7W7MWA3-F1
#
_cell.length_a   1.000
_cell.length_b   1.000
_cell.length_c   1.000
_cell.angle_alpha   90.00
_cell.angle_beta   90.00
_cell.angle_gamma   90.00
#
_symmetry.space_group_name_H-M   'P 1'
#
loop_
_entity.id
_entity.type
_entity.pdbx_description
1 polymer ?
#
loop_
_entity_poly.entity_id
_entity_poly.type
_entity_poly.pdbx_seq_one_letter_code
_entity_poly.pdbx_strand_id
1 'polypeptide(L)'
;MQDLTTLAHDRTFQHYIALIQRVHDAFTGPYPDVAVRVRTVQIFAMLGDPVFLCRDVPIDRLRAEILAGVWTLLDDPATSGLVTRDEPERPAPRTGARRPGRPRALGEAKAEAARRMYEEGDRTVGEIAERLGVSRATLYRHLTGRAPSA
;
A
#
# COMPACT_ATOMS: atom_id res chain seq x y z
N MET A 1 19.84 -3.52 -30.09
CA MET A 1 18.60 -3.32 -30.88
C MET A 1 17.89 -4.66 -30.88
N GLN A 2 16.95 -4.90 -29.96
CA GLN A 2 16.14 -6.13 -30.01
C GLN A 2 15.28 -6.08 -31.28
N ASP A 3 15.29 -7.18 -32.02
CA ASP A 3 14.56 -7.30 -33.29
C ASP A 3 13.05 -7.22 -33.01
N LEU A 4 12.33 -6.30 -33.68
CA LEU A 4 10.89 -6.07 -33.49
C LEU A 4 10.08 -7.37 -33.70
N THR A 5 10.61 -8.29 -34.51
CA THR A 5 10.06 -9.62 -34.75
C THR A 5 10.05 -10.51 -33.50
N THR A 6 10.94 -10.29 -32.54
CA THR A 6 10.99 -11.04 -31.27
C THR A 6 9.88 -10.59 -30.31
N LEU A 7 9.63 -9.28 -30.23
CA LEU A 7 8.49 -8.70 -29.48
C LEU A 7 7.14 -9.12 -30.06
N ALA A 8 7.07 -9.35 -31.39
CA ALA A 8 5.85 -9.80 -32.04
C ALA A 8 5.37 -11.17 -31.57
N HIS A 9 6.22 -12.00 -30.98
CA HIS A 9 5.86 -13.33 -30.47
C HIS A 9 5.55 -13.34 -28.97
N ASP A 10 5.78 -12.23 -28.26
CA ASP A 10 5.47 -12.11 -26.84
C ASP A 10 3.96 -11.88 -26.66
N ARG A 11 3.28 -12.85 -26.03
CA ARG A 11 1.84 -12.79 -25.75
C ARG A 11 1.47 -11.59 -24.87
N THR A 12 2.34 -11.16 -23.97
CA THR A 12 2.10 -9.98 -23.11
C THR A 12 2.13 -8.71 -23.95
N PHE A 13 3.12 -8.58 -24.84
CA PHE A 13 3.23 -7.43 -25.74
C PHE A 13 2.06 -7.38 -26.73
N GLN A 14 1.69 -8.51 -27.33
CA GLN A 14 0.53 -8.58 -28.24
C GLN A 14 -0.79 -8.24 -27.53
N HIS A 15 -0.97 -8.73 -26.30
CA HIS A 15 -2.13 -8.40 -25.49
C HIS A 15 -2.19 -6.90 -25.15
N TYR A 16 -1.05 -6.30 -24.85
CA TYR A 16 -0.91 -4.87 -24.59
C TYR A 16 -1.28 -4.03 -25.83
N ILE A 17 -0.72 -4.33 -27.00
CA ILE A 17 -1.03 -3.62 -28.26
C ILE A 17 -2.53 -3.73 -28.60
N ALA A 18 -3.11 -4.94 -28.51
CA ALA A 18 -4.53 -5.16 -28.78
C ALA A 18 -5.46 -4.46 -27.77
N LEU A 19 -5.01 -4.26 -26.53
CA LEU A 19 -5.77 -3.52 -25.52
C LEU A 19 -5.69 -2.00 -25.76
N ILE A 20 -4.50 -1.48 -26.09
CA ILE A 20 -4.31 -0.08 -26.45
C ILE A 20 -5.17 0.30 -27.64
N GLN A 21 -5.19 -0.50 -28.70
CA GLN A 21 -5.99 -0.23 -29.89
C GLN A 21 -7.48 -0.16 -29.57
N ARG A 22 -8.01 -1.12 -28.78
CA ARG A 22 -9.42 -1.09 -28.35
C ARG A 22 -9.77 0.14 -27.51
N VAL A 23 -8.88 0.56 -26.61
CA VAL A 23 -9.10 1.75 -25.77
C VAL A 23 -8.97 3.03 -26.59
N HIS A 24 -8.02 3.09 -27.52
CA HIS A 24 -7.84 4.19 -28.48
C HIS A 24 -9.07 4.36 -29.39
N ASP A 25 -9.62 3.27 -29.90
CA ASP A 25 -10.78 3.34 -30.78
C ASP A 25 -12.00 3.85 -30.01
N ALA A 26 -12.18 3.42 -28.76
CA ALA A 26 -13.17 4.00 -27.85
C ALA A 26 -12.92 5.49 -27.53
N PHE A 27 -11.69 5.96 -27.72
CA PHE A 27 -11.27 7.34 -27.51
C PHE A 27 -11.65 8.29 -28.65
N THR A 28 -11.67 7.75 -29.87
CA THR A 28 -11.98 8.51 -31.09
C THR A 28 -13.48 8.74 -31.30
N GLY A 29 -14.34 8.15 -30.46
CA GLY A 29 -15.80 8.29 -30.52
C GLY A 29 -16.37 9.43 -29.65
N PRO A 30 -17.63 9.86 -29.91
CA PRO A 30 -18.31 10.83 -29.06
C PRO A 30 -18.63 10.19 -27.69
N TYR A 31 -18.18 10.83 -26.61
CA TYR A 31 -18.44 10.39 -25.24
C TYR A 31 -19.83 10.85 -24.76
N PRO A 32 -20.55 10.03 -24.00
CA PRO A 32 -21.87 10.38 -23.45
C PRO A 32 -21.79 11.49 -22.39
N ASP A 33 -20.67 11.58 -21.64
CA ASP A 33 -20.40 12.65 -20.69
C ASP A 33 -18.89 12.81 -20.40
N VAL A 34 -18.54 13.87 -19.66
CA VAL A 34 -17.16 14.20 -19.26
C VAL A 34 -16.56 13.12 -18.34
N ALA A 35 -17.36 12.48 -17.48
CA ALA A 35 -16.86 11.45 -16.58
C ALA A 35 -16.41 10.20 -17.36
N VAL A 36 -17.14 9.79 -18.40
CA VAL A 36 -16.75 8.69 -19.28
C VAL A 36 -15.49 9.03 -20.06
N ARG A 37 -15.37 10.27 -20.56
CA ARG A 37 -14.15 10.74 -21.22
C ARG A 37 -12.94 10.69 -20.29
N VAL A 38 -13.07 11.24 -19.08
CA VAL A 38 -12.00 11.25 -18.06
C VAL A 38 -11.58 9.83 -17.70
N ARG A 39 -12.53 8.92 -17.47
CA ARG A 39 -12.24 7.51 -17.15
C ARG A 39 -11.51 6.80 -18.28
N THR A 40 -11.87 7.08 -19.53
CA THR A 40 -11.20 6.49 -20.69
C THR A 40 -9.74 6.94 -20.76
N VAL A 41 -9.47 8.23 -20.50
CA VAL A 41 -8.10 8.78 -20.39
C VAL A 41 -7.32 8.13 -19.25
N GLN A 42 -7.96 7.94 -18.11
CA GLN A 42 -7.33 7.29 -16.96
C GLN A 42 -6.95 5.84 -17.27
N ILE A 43 -7.79 5.08 -17.97
CA ILE A 43 -7.47 3.72 -18.41
C ILE A 43 -6.20 3.74 -19.26
N PHE A 44 -6.10 4.65 -20.23
CA PHE A 44 -4.92 4.76 -21.09
C PHE A 44 -3.65 5.09 -20.30
N ALA A 45 -3.73 6.00 -19.33
CA ALA A 45 -2.61 6.31 -18.44
C ALA A 45 -2.17 5.09 -17.61
N MET A 46 -3.13 4.27 -17.15
CA MET A 46 -2.84 3.07 -16.37
C MET A 46 -2.25 1.92 -17.21
N LEU A 47 -2.41 1.90 -18.54
CA LEU A 47 -1.82 0.86 -19.38
C LEU A 47 -0.29 0.91 -19.42
N GLY A 48 0.30 2.07 -19.15
CA GLY A 48 1.75 2.22 -19.00
C GLY A 48 2.29 1.88 -17.61
N ASP A 49 1.42 1.47 -16.69
CA ASP A 49 1.81 1.21 -15.30
C ASP A 49 2.64 -0.08 -15.17
N PRO A 50 3.73 -0.09 -14.37
CA PRO A 50 4.57 -1.28 -14.18
C PRO A 50 3.80 -2.46 -13.56
N VAL A 51 2.74 -2.24 -12.79
CA VAL A 51 1.87 -3.31 -12.29
C VAL A 51 1.09 -3.97 -13.43
N PHE A 52 0.68 -3.19 -14.44
CA PHE A 52 0.01 -3.74 -15.61
C PHE A 52 0.99 -4.48 -16.54
N LEU A 53 2.13 -3.85 -16.84
CA LEU A 53 3.11 -4.36 -17.82
C LEU A 53 3.93 -5.53 -17.29
N CYS A 54 4.22 -5.58 -15.99
CA CYS A 54 5.03 -6.63 -15.37
C CYS A 54 4.19 -7.61 -14.55
N ARG A 55 2.96 -7.89 -15.01
CA ARG A 55 1.97 -8.77 -14.33
C ARG A 55 2.44 -10.22 -14.15
N ASP A 56 3.45 -10.64 -14.89
CA ASP A 56 4.10 -11.94 -14.85
C ASP A 56 5.18 -12.03 -13.75
N VAL A 57 5.60 -10.89 -13.21
CA VAL A 57 6.58 -10.81 -12.13
C VAL A 57 5.90 -11.08 -10.78
N PRO A 58 6.50 -11.91 -9.89
CA PRO A 58 5.98 -12.10 -8.54
C PRO A 58 5.81 -10.78 -7.78
N ILE A 59 4.70 -10.64 -7.06
CA ILE A 59 4.27 -9.35 -6.48
C ILE A 59 5.32 -8.70 -5.56
N ASP A 60 6.06 -9.48 -4.78
CA ASP A 60 7.08 -8.95 -3.87
C ASP A 60 8.31 -8.44 -4.64
N ARG A 61 8.68 -9.10 -5.73
CA ARG A 61 9.78 -8.68 -6.61
C ARG A 61 9.39 -7.42 -7.36
N LEU A 62 8.18 -7.38 -7.92
CA LEU A 62 7.63 -6.22 -8.60
C LEU A 62 7.58 -4.99 -7.68
N ARG A 63 7.10 -5.16 -6.44
CA ARG A 63 7.08 -4.08 -5.44
C ARG A 63 8.47 -3.54 -5.16
N ALA A 64 9.46 -4.42 -4.98
CA ALA A 64 10.84 -4.02 -4.69
C ALA A 64 11.43 -3.18 -5.84
N GLU A 65 11.24 -3.62 -7.08
CA GLU A 65 11.77 -2.93 -8.27
C GLU A 65 11.08 -1.59 -8.53
N ILE A 66 9.76 -1.50 -8.36
CA ILE A 66 9.04 -0.23 -8.47
C ILE A 66 9.59 0.78 -7.45
N LEU A 67 9.76 0.37 -6.20
CA LEU A 67 10.28 1.26 -5.16
C LEU A 67 11.72 1.70 -5.47
N ALA A 68 12.59 0.77 -5.88
CA ALA A 68 13.96 1.10 -6.25
C ALA A 68 14.03 2.10 -7.43
N GLY A 69 13.21 1.89 -8.46
CA GLY A 69 13.11 2.81 -9.60
C GLY A 69 12.61 4.20 -9.20
N VAL A 70 11.58 4.28 -8.35
CA VAL A 70 11.07 5.56 -7.83
C VAL A 70 12.14 6.31 -7.05
N TRP A 71 12.86 5.65 -6.14
CA TRP A 71 13.93 6.31 -5.38
C TRP A 71 15.03 6.82 -6.30
N THR A 72 15.43 6.02 -7.29
CA THR A 72 16.43 6.44 -8.27
C THR A 72 16.00 7.69 -9.04
N LEU A 73 14.73 7.75 -9.47
CA LEU A 73 14.19 8.92 -10.16
C LEU A 73 14.03 10.15 -9.25
N LEU A 74 13.73 9.96 -7.97
CA LEU A 74 13.64 11.08 -7.03
C LEU A 74 15.03 11.62 -6.63
N ASP A 75 16.04 10.75 -6.63
CA ASP A 75 17.43 11.10 -6.35
C ASP A 75 18.15 11.68 -7.59
N ASP A 76 17.62 11.47 -8.79
CA ASP A 76 18.17 12.05 -10.03
C ASP A 76 17.99 13.59 -10.02
N PRO A 77 19.08 14.37 -10.15
CA PRO A 77 19.04 15.84 -10.11
C PRO A 77 18.09 16.50 -11.11
N ALA A 78 17.83 15.87 -12.27
CA ALA A 78 16.94 16.40 -13.30
C ALA A 78 15.45 16.23 -12.95
N THR A 79 15.11 15.24 -12.11
CA THR A 79 13.74 14.89 -11.76
C THR A 79 13.39 15.14 -10.29
N SER A 80 14.40 15.35 -9.42
CA SER A 80 14.23 15.64 -7.99
C SER A 80 13.35 16.86 -7.68
N GLY A 81 13.25 17.82 -8.60
CA GLY A 81 12.40 19.02 -8.49
C GLY A 81 11.01 18.91 -9.12
N LEU A 82 10.72 17.82 -9.85
CA LEU A 82 9.43 17.65 -10.56
C LEU A 82 8.28 17.30 -9.61
N VAL A 83 8.61 16.68 -8.48
CA VAL A 83 7.66 16.45 -7.38
C VAL A 83 8.04 17.42 -6.27
N THR A 84 7.41 18.58 -6.26
CA THR A 84 7.39 19.40 -5.04
C THR A 84 6.61 18.61 -4.00
N ARG A 85 7.30 18.10 -2.98
CA ARG A 85 6.61 17.84 -1.72
C ARG A 85 6.09 19.20 -1.30
N ASP A 86 4.78 19.41 -1.38
CA ASP A 86 4.12 20.41 -0.54
C ASP A 86 4.38 19.95 0.90
N GLU A 87 5.56 20.25 1.41
CA GLU A 87 5.76 20.40 2.84
C GLU A 87 4.84 21.57 3.18
N PRO A 88 3.73 21.36 3.91
CA PRO A 88 2.98 22.49 4.43
C PRO A 88 4.00 23.36 5.16
N GLU A 89 4.11 24.63 4.76
CA GLU A 89 5.04 25.61 5.31
C GLU A 89 5.21 25.33 6.80
N ARG A 90 6.38 24.79 7.18
CA ARG A 90 6.57 24.29 8.53
C ARG A 90 6.57 25.53 9.41
N PRO A 91 5.53 25.78 10.23
CA PRO A 91 5.58 26.92 11.13
C PRO A 91 6.84 26.74 11.98
N ALA A 92 7.56 27.85 12.21
CA ALA A 92 8.77 27.92 13.01
C ALA A 92 8.70 26.94 14.20
N PRO A 93 9.78 26.20 14.51
CA PRO A 93 9.72 25.05 15.39
C PRO A 93 9.08 25.43 16.72
N ARG A 94 7.80 25.06 16.86
CA ARG A 94 7.12 25.10 18.14
C ARG A 94 7.77 23.99 18.95
N THR A 95 8.62 24.38 19.90
CA THR A 95 9.10 23.49 20.96
C THR A 95 7.88 22.97 21.71
N GLY A 96 7.31 21.83 21.28
CA GLY A 96 6.15 21.27 21.94
C GLY A 96 5.37 20.26 21.12
N ALA A 97 5.42 19.01 21.59
CA ALA A 97 4.54 17.88 21.33
C ALA A 97 4.65 17.17 19.96
N ARG A 98 5.25 15.96 20.01
CA ARG A 98 4.94 14.87 19.08
C ARG A 98 3.42 14.72 18.98
N ARG A 99 2.85 14.72 17.78
CA ARG A 99 1.47 14.26 17.56
C ARG A 99 1.38 12.83 18.10
N PRO A 100 0.55 12.54 19.12
CA PRO A 100 0.37 11.18 19.54
C PRO A 100 -0.38 10.48 18.41
N GLY A 101 0.21 9.41 17.86
CA GLY A 101 -0.53 8.49 17.01
C GLY A 101 -1.78 7.99 17.74
N ARG A 102 -2.72 7.40 17.00
CA ARG A 102 -3.95 6.81 17.55
C ARG A 102 -3.62 6.05 18.85
N PRO A 103 -4.21 6.44 20.00
CA PRO A 103 -3.89 5.82 21.28
C PRO A 103 -4.00 4.30 21.17
N ARG A 104 -2.97 3.58 21.60
CA ARG A 104 -3.02 2.10 21.59
C ARG A 104 -4.20 1.67 22.46
N ALA A 105 -5.09 0.86 21.89
CA ALA A 105 -6.30 0.37 22.55
C ALA A 105 -6.01 -0.43 23.84
N LEU A 106 -4.77 -0.90 24.00
CA LEU A 106 -4.24 -1.46 25.24
C LEU A 106 -2.81 -0.95 25.43
N GLY A 107 -2.54 -0.26 26.53
CA GLY A 107 -1.17 0.12 26.92
C GLY A 107 -0.34 -1.11 27.27
N GLU A 108 0.98 -1.03 27.13
CA GLU A 108 1.91 -2.17 27.34
C GLU A 108 1.76 -2.80 28.73
N ALA A 109 1.58 -1.98 29.77
CA ALA A 109 1.33 -2.44 31.13
C ALA A 109 0.04 -3.29 31.27
N LYS A 110 -1.04 -2.90 30.57
CA LYS A 110 -2.28 -3.70 30.58
C LYS A 110 -2.13 -4.99 29.78
N ALA A 111 -1.31 -4.98 28.73
CA ALA A 111 -1.01 -6.18 27.94
C ALA A 111 -0.13 -7.19 28.72
N GLU A 112 0.74 -6.73 29.61
CA GLU A 112 1.51 -7.60 30.51
C GLU A 112 0.65 -8.17 31.64
N ALA A 113 -0.21 -7.34 32.25
CA ALA A 113 -1.16 -7.80 33.25
C ALA A 113 -2.13 -8.85 32.68
N ALA A 114 -2.60 -8.65 31.44
CA ALA A 114 -3.40 -9.63 30.71
C ALA A 114 -2.71 -10.99 30.56
N ARG A 115 -1.41 -10.99 30.23
CA ARG A 115 -0.61 -12.21 30.05
C ARG A 115 -0.44 -12.96 31.36
N ARG A 116 -0.06 -12.27 32.44
CA ARG A 116 0.07 -12.90 33.77
C ARG A 116 -1.24 -13.54 34.25
N MET A 117 -2.36 -12.82 34.11
CA MET A 117 -3.66 -13.36 34.52
C MET A 117 -4.12 -14.56 33.68
N TYR A 118 -3.68 -14.64 32.42
CA TYR A 118 -3.98 -15.78 31.54
C TYR A 118 -3.08 -16.98 31.88
N GLU A 119 -1.80 -16.74 32.17
CA GLU A 119 -0.82 -17.76 32.57
C GLU A 119 -1.12 -18.35 33.96
N GLU A 120 -1.65 -17.55 34.88
CA GLU A 120 -2.14 -17.99 36.20
C GLU A 120 -3.32 -18.99 36.08
N GLY A 121 -4.05 -19.02 34.96
CA GLY A 121 -5.10 -20.01 34.67
C GLY A 121 -6.39 -19.89 35.51
N ASP A 122 -6.40 -19.05 36.54
CA ASP A 122 -7.51 -18.91 37.49
C ASP A 122 -8.69 -18.06 36.97
N ARG A 123 -8.58 -17.48 35.76
CA ARG A 123 -9.62 -16.62 35.17
C ARG A 123 -9.83 -16.91 33.69
N THR A 124 -11.08 -16.83 33.27
CA THR A 124 -11.45 -16.89 31.86
C THR A 124 -11.03 -15.63 31.11
N VAL A 125 -10.83 -15.75 29.80
CA VAL A 125 -10.54 -14.61 28.91
C VAL A 125 -11.62 -13.52 28.99
N GLY A 126 -12.87 -13.88 29.29
CA GLY A 126 -13.96 -12.94 29.50
C GLY A 126 -13.76 -12.08 30.75
N GLU A 127 -13.47 -12.71 31.89
CA GLU A 127 -13.24 -12.02 33.17
C GLU A 127 -11.99 -11.13 33.12
N ILE A 128 -10.95 -11.55 32.41
CA ILE A 128 -9.75 -10.74 32.20
C ILE A 128 -10.07 -9.51 31.34
N ALA A 129 -10.89 -9.68 30.30
CA ALA A 129 -11.28 -8.57 29.41
C ALA A 129 -12.14 -7.53 30.14
N GLU A 130 -13.11 -7.98 30.95
CA GLU A 130 -13.93 -7.12 31.80
C GLU A 130 -13.08 -6.36 32.82
N ARG A 131 -12.17 -7.06 33.52
CA ARG A 131 -11.28 -6.45 34.51
C ARG A 131 -10.36 -5.38 33.91
N LEU A 132 -9.94 -5.55 32.66
CA LEU A 132 -9.05 -4.61 31.98
C LEU A 132 -9.79 -3.50 31.21
N GLY A 133 -11.12 -3.61 31.12
CA GLY A 133 -11.99 -2.67 30.42
C GLY A 133 -11.80 -2.70 28.90
N VAL A 134 -11.53 -3.89 28.34
CA VAL A 134 -11.29 -4.06 26.89
C VAL A 134 -12.13 -5.20 26.32
N SER A 135 -12.30 -5.21 25.00
CA SER A 135 -13.02 -6.31 24.34
C SER A 135 -12.22 -7.61 24.37
N ARG A 136 -12.91 -8.77 24.34
CA ARG A 136 -12.28 -10.09 24.15
C ARG A 136 -11.38 -10.12 22.91
N ALA A 137 -11.80 -9.48 21.82
CA ALA A 137 -11.02 -9.38 20.58
C ALA A 137 -9.74 -8.56 20.74
N THR A 138 -9.75 -7.53 21.59
CA THR A 138 -8.54 -6.78 21.97
C THR A 138 -7.60 -7.69 22.75
N LEU A 139 -8.12 -8.47 23.70
CA LEU A 139 -7.33 -9.36 24.54
C LEU A 139 -6.66 -10.49 23.74
N TYR A 140 -7.39 -11.18 22.86
CA TYR A 140 -6.83 -12.24 22.00
C TYR A 140 -5.66 -11.74 21.14
N ARG A 141 -5.76 -10.53 20.58
CA ARG A 141 -4.70 -9.93 19.76
C ARG A 141 -3.37 -9.77 20.52
N HIS A 142 -3.43 -9.55 21.83
CA HIS A 142 -2.26 -9.41 22.69
C HIS A 142 -1.74 -10.74 23.26
N LEU A 143 -2.59 -11.77 23.34
CA LEU A 143 -2.18 -13.12 23.75
C LEU A 143 -1.56 -13.92 22.59
N THR A 144 -2.04 -13.73 21.36
CA THR A 144 -1.54 -14.44 20.15
C THR A 144 -0.33 -13.76 19.51
N GLY A 145 -0.01 -12.52 19.89
CA GLY A 145 1.11 -11.74 19.33
C GLY A 145 2.52 -12.23 19.70
N ARG A 146 2.65 -13.25 20.55
CA ARG A 146 3.90 -13.95 20.87
C ARG A 146 3.58 -15.44 20.98
N ALA A 147 3.72 -16.18 19.89
CA ALA A 147 3.80 -17.64 19.98
C ALA A 147 5.00 -18.01 20.89
N PRO A 148 4.88 -19.06 21.73
CA PRO A 148 5.90 -19.42 22.71
C PRO A 148 7.22 -19.76 22.02
N SER A 149 8.33 -19.19 22.52
CA SER A 149 9.65 -19.77 22.27
C SER A 149 9.65 -21.13 22.93
N ALA A 150 9.91 -22.17 22.14
CA ALA A 150 10.39 -23.45 22.64
C ALA A 150 11.68 -23.25 23.46
#